data_AF-A0A7J4ABD6-F1
#
_entry.id   AF-A0A7J4ABD6-F1
#
_cell.length_a   1.000
_cell.length_b   1.000
_cell.length_c   1.000
_cell.angle_alpha   90.00
_cell.angle_beta   90.00
_cell.angle_gamma   90.00
#
_symmetry.space_group_name_H-M   'P 1'
#
loop_
_entity.id
_entity.type
_entity.pdbx_description
1 polymer ?
#
loop_
_entity_poly.entity_id
_entity_poly.type
_entity_poly.pdbx_seq_one_letter_code
_entity_poly.pdbx_strand_id
1 'polypeptide(L)'
;MDKKEPKITKGEFTKIVNEVLNEILGYETKEALIFHICLRKGFSKEEISDNIDKILQCLEELFGWASEVIFNEIILKLKLDYNIQIDNKKDLFNLAKEIAKLK
;
A
#
# COMPACT_ATOMS: atom_id res chain seq x y z
N MET A 1 14.79 22.76 -10.24
CA MET A 1 14.77 21.67 -9.25
C MET A 1 14.04 20.51 -9.91
N ASP A 2 14.79 19.59 -10.51
CA ASP A 2 14.23 18.41 -11.13
C ASP A 2 13.57 17.56 -10.05
N LYS A 3 12.23 17.52 -10.08
CA LYS A 3 11.48 16.54 -9.30
C LYS A 3 11.81 15.19 -9.93
N LYS A 4 12.69 14.42 -9.28
CA LYS A 4 12.87 13.01 -9.63
C LYS A 4 11.50 12.36 -9.54
N GLU A 5 10.97 11.93 -10.69
CA GLU A 5 9.75 11.12 -10.72
C GLU A 5 9.95 9.90 -9.82
N PRO A 6 8.92 9.50 -9.05
CA PRO A 6 8.99 8.26 -8.29
C PRO A 6 9.32 7.10 -9.23
N LYS A 7 10.25 6.23 -8.82
CA LYS A 7 10.66 5.05 -9.59
C LYS A 7 9.55 4.00 -9.79
N ILE A 8 8.35 4.26 -9.27
CA ILE A 8 7.19 3.38 -9.31
C ILE A 8 5.93 4.20 -9.50
N THR A 9 5.05 3.72 -10.36
CA THR A 9 3.76 4.35 -10.64
C THR A 9 2.73 4.01 -9.55
N LYS A 10 1.64 4.76 -9.53
CA LYS A 10 0.48 4.50 -8.66
C LYS A 10 -0.11 3.11 -8.86
N GLY A 11 -0.23 2.66 -10.10
CA GLY A 11 -0.73 1.33 -10.43
C GLY A 11 0.19 0.22 -9.93
N GLU A 12 1.50 0.35 -10.13
CA GLU A 12 2.49 -0.65 -9.70
C GLU A 12 2.54 -0.79 -8.18
N PHE A 13 2.57 0.33 -7.45
CA PHE A 13 2.56 0.27 -5.98
C PHE A 13 1.27 -0.35 -5.45
N THR A 14 0.12 0.03 -6.03
CA THR A 14 -1.18 -0.56 -5.68
C THR A 14 -1.22 -2.06 -5.97
N LYS A 15 -0.58 -2.50 -7.06
CA LYS A 15 -0.45 -3.91 -7.42
C LYS A 15 0.36 -4.67 -6.37
N ILE A 16 1.52 -4.16 -5.94
CA ILE A 16 2.34 -4.77 -4.89
C ILE A 16 1.54 -4.94 -3.60
N VAL A 17 0.85 -3.89 -3.15
CA VAL A 17 0.04 -3.95 -1.92
C VAL A 17 -1.04 -5.04 -2.05
N ASN A 18 -1.74 -5.09 -3.19
CA ASN A 18 -2.76 -6.11 -3.42
C ASN A 18 -2.20 -7.53 -3.47
N GLU A 19 -1.03 -7.73 -4.09
CA GLU A 19 -0.36 -9.03 -4.16
C GLU A 19 0.05 -9.51 -2.78
N VAL A 20 0.68 -8.65 -1.98
CA VAL A 20 1.10 -9.01 -0.60
C VAL A 20 -0.11 -9.35 0.25
N LEU A 21 -1.17 -8.54 0.20
CA LEU A 21 -2.40 -8.84 0.95
C LEU A 21 -3.03 -10.16 0.49
N ASN A 22 -2.99 -10.46 -0.81
CA ASN A 22 -3.47 -11.73 -1.35
C ASN A 22 -2.61 -12.92 -0.90
N GLU A 23 -1.29 -12.78 -0.85
CA GLU A 23 -0.35 -13.81 -0.41
C GLU A 23 -0.51 -14.12 1.09
N ILE A 24 -0.72 -13.09 1.91
CA ILE A 24 -0.81 -13.24 3.38
C ILE A 24 -2.21 -13.70 3.80
N LEU A 25 -3.27 -13.12 3.22
CA LEU A 25 -4.65 -13.32 3.70
C LEU A 25 -5.46 -14.27 2.81
N GLY A 26 -5.02 -14.51 1.57
CA GLY A 26 -5.81 -15.16 0.55
C GLY A 26 -6.81 -14.20 -0.13
N TYR A 27 -7.30 -14.61 -1.30
CA TYR A 27 -8.11 -13.76 -2.18
C TYR A 27 -9.39 -13.25 -1.52
N GLU A 28 -10.19 -14.15 -0.92
CA GLU A 28 -11.51 -13.80 -0.36
C GLU A 28 -11.38 -12.84 0.83
N THR A 29 -10.45 -13.12 1.75
CA THR A 29 -10.20 -12.26 2.91
C THR A 29 -9.64 -10.91 2.50
N LYS A 30 -8.74 -10.87 1.52
CA LYS A 30 -8.25 -9.62 0.94
C LYS A 30 -9.38 -8.79 0.31
N GLU A 31 -10.27 -9.41 -0.46
CA GLU A 31 -11.41 -8.70 -1.07
C GLU A 31 -12.37 -8.13 -0.02
N ALA A 32 -12.69 -8.91 1.00
CA ALA A 32 -13.55 -8.49 2.11
C ALA A 32 -12.90 -7.35 2.92
N LEU A 33 -11.59 -7.44 3.19
CA LEU A 33 -10.82 -6.42 3.88
C LEU A 33 -10.79 -5.11 3.08
N ILE A 34 -10.45 -5.16 1.80
CA ILE A 34 -10.42 -3.98 0.94
C ILE A 34 -11.80 -3.33 0.86
N PHE A 35 -12.86 -4.13 0.69
CA PHE A 35 -14.23 -3.63 0.72
C PHE A 35 -14.57 -2.95 2.05
N HIS A 36 -14.22 -3.56 3.18
CA HIS A 36 -14.43 -2.98 4.50
C HIS A 36 -13.68 -1.64 4.68
N ILE A 37 -12.43 -1.55 4.23
CA ILE A 37 -11.64 -0.32 4.30
C ILE A 37 -12.27 0.78 3.43
N CYS A 38 -12.69 0.44 2.20
CA CYS A 38 -13.38 1.36 1.29
C CYS A 38 -14.62 1.96 1.95
N LEU A 39 -15.49 1.12 2.54
CA LEU A 39 -16.66 1.56 3.29
C LEU A 39 -16.31 2.46 4.48
N ARG A 40 -15.29 2.08 5.27
CA ARG A 40 -14.90 2.81 6.49
C ARG A 40 -14.29 4.18 6.18
N LYS A 41 -13.53 4.30 5.09
CA LYS A 41 -12.83 5.53 4.71
C LYS A 41 -13.58 6.37 3.67
N GLY A 42 -14.70 5.88 3.16
CA GLY A 42 -15.63 6.62 2.30
C GLY A 42 -15.15 6.82 0.87
N PHE A 43 -14.56 5.78 0.26
CA PHE A 43 -14.17 5.78 -1.15
C PHE A 43 -14.53 4.45 -1.82
N SER A 44 -14.62 4.43 -3.15
CA SER A 44 -14.95 3.22 -3.93
C SER A 44 -13.71 2.37 -4.23
N LYS A 45 -13.90 1.12 -4.69
CA LYS A 45 -12.78 0.23 -5.03
C LYS A 45 -11.93 0.79 -6.18
N GLU A 46 -12.53 1.54 -7.10
CA GLU A 46 -11.84 2.16 -8.23
C GLU A 46 -10.87 3.25 -7.76
N GLU A 47 -11.14 3.87 -6.62
CA GLU A 47 -10.35 4.95 -6.02
C GLU A 47 -9.22 4.43 -5.11
N ILE A 48 -9.02 3.12 -4.98
CA ILE A 48 -8.00 2.53 -4.09
C ILE A 48 -6.62 3.09 -4.39
N SER A 49 -6.29 3.21 -5.68
CA SER A 49 -4.95 3.65 -6.09
C SER A 49 -4.68 5.12 -5.71
N ASP A 50 -5.73 5.95 -5.70
CA ASP A 50 -5.68 7.35 -5.24
C ASP A 50 -5.67 7.47 -3.71
N ASN A 51 -6.07 6.41 -3.01
CA ASN A 51 -6.23 6.37 -1.56
C ASN A 51 -5.32 5.31 -0.91
N ILE A 52 -4.24 4.92 -1.57
CA ILE A 52 -3.40 3.79 -1.12
C ILE A 52 -2.73 4.06 0.24
N ASP A 53 -2.43 5.32 0.55
CA ASP A 53 -1.94 5.73 1.87
C ASP A 53 -2.99 5.49 2.97
N LYS A 54 -4.28 5.73 2.67
CA LYS A 54 -5.39 5.44 3.59
C LYS A 54 -5.60 3.95 3.78
N ILE A 55 -5.35 3.13 2.76
CA ILE A 55 -5.36 1.66 2.88
C ILE A 55 -4.31 1.24 3.91
N LEU A 56 -3.06 1.66 3.76
CA LEU A 56 -1.98 1.31 4.70
C LEU A 56 -2.27 1.77 6.13
N GLN A 57 -2.79 2.99 6.29
CA GLN A 57 -3.23 3.49 7.61
C GLN A 57 -4.34 2.62 8.21
N CYS A 58 -5.33 2.22 7.42
CA CYS A 58 -6.42 1.38 7.92
C CYS A 58 -5.93 -0.03 8.28
N LEU A 59 -4.95 -0.59 7.56
CA LEU A 59 -4.33 -1.86 7.93
C LEU A 59 -3.66 -1.78 9.31
N GLU A 60 -2.93 -0.70 9.58
CA GLU A 60 -2.33 -0.47 10.90
C GLU A 60 -3.40 -0.28 11.98
N GLU A 61 -4.48 0.45 11.70
CA GLU A 61 -5.62 0.62 12.62
C GLU A 61 -6.32 -0.71 12.95
N LEU A 62 -6.45 -1.60 11.97
CA LEU A 62 -7.18 -2.87 12.10
C LEU A 62 -6.35 -3.98 12.75
N PHE A 63 -5.08 -4.10 12.35
CA PHE A 63 -4.22 -5.21 12.76
C PHE A 63 -3.18 -4.82 13.82
N GLY A 64 -2.98 -3.52 14.08
CA GLY A 64 -2.00 -3.04 15.04
C GLY A 64 -0.60 -3.57 14.73
N TRP A 65 0.06 -4.16 15.71
CA TRP A 65 1.42 -4.72 15.55
C TRP A 65 1.49 -5.82 14.47
N ALA A 66 0.40 -6.56 14.22
CA ALA A 66 0.39 -7.61 13.21
C ALA A 66 0.49 -7.06 11.78
N SER A 67 0.18 -5.77 11.55
CA SER A 67 0.34 -5.15 10.24
C SER A 67 1.81 -5.02 9.82
N GLU A 68 2.76 -5.14 10.75
CA GLU A 68 4.19 -5.07 10.43
C GLU A 68 4.64 -6.17 9.47
N VAL A 69 4.04 -7.36 9.55
CA VAL A 69 4.34 -8.45 8.60
C VAL A 69 3.97 -8.04 7.18
N ILE A 70 2.79 -7.44 6.99
CA ILE A 70 2.32 -6.94 5.68
C ILE A 70 3.26 -5.83 5.18
N PHE A 71 3.62 -4.88 6.05
CA PHE A 71 4.46 -3.76 5.65
C PHE A 71 5.89 -4.19 5.30
N ASN A 72 6.46 -5.12 6.05
CA ASN A 72 7.78 -5.66 5.77
C ASN A 72 7.80 -6.41 4.42
N GLU A 73 6.75 -7.14 4.10
CA GLU A 73 6.64 -7.84 2.83
C GLU A 73 6.48 -6.86 1.65
N ILE A 74 5.68 -5.79 1.80
CA ILE A 74 5.61 -4.71 0.80
C ILE A 74 6.99 -4.06 0.59
N ILE A 75 7.72 -3.76 1.68
CA ILE A 75 9.07 -3.19 1.63
C ILE A 75 10.03 -4.14 0.90
N LEU A 76 9.96 -5.44 1.18
CA LEU A 76 10.78 -6.45 0.53
C LEU A 76 10.52 -6.49 -0.99
N LYS A 77 9.25 -6.52 -1.42
CA LYS A 77 8.89 -6.51 -2.85
C LYS A 77 9.33 -5.23 -3.55
N LEU A 78 9.14 -4.06 -2.93
CA LEU A 78 9.63 -2.78 -3.45
C LEU A 78 11.16 -2.80 -3.68
N LYS A 79 11.91 -3.44 -2.78
CA LYS A 79 13.36 -3.59 -2.92
C LYS A 79 13.72 -4.56 -4.04
N LEU A 80 13.08 -5.73 -4.10
CA LEU A 80 13.42 -6.78 -5.07
C LEU A 80 13.00 -6.42 -6.50
N ASP A 81 11.79 -5.90 -6.66
CA ASP A 81 11.18 -5.73 -7.99
C ASP A 81 11.50 -4.35 -8.59
N TYR A 82 11.70 -3.33 -7.75
CA TYR A 82 11.87 -1.94 -8.18
C TYR A 82 13.16 -1.28 -7.68
N ASN A 83 13.99 -1.99 -6.90
CA ASN A 83 15.20 -1.45 -6.28
C ASN A 83 14.94 -0.14 -5.50
N ILE A 84 13.79 -0.10 -4.81
CA ILE A 84 13.39 0.99 -3.92
C ILE A 84 13.74 0.59 -2.50
N GLN A 85 14.63 1.36 -1.88
CA GLN A 85 15.05 1.13 -0.50
C GLN A 85 14.14 1.92 0.45
N ILE A 86 13.50 1.20 1.38
CA ILE A 86 12.65 1.75 2.44
C ILE A 86 13.21 1.20 3.75
N ASP A 87 13.70 2.08 4.61
CA ASP A 87 14.42 1.66 5.83
C ASP A 87 13.48 1.35 6.99
N ASN A 88 12.25 1.88 6.97
CA ASN A 88 11.28 1.70 8.03
C ASN A 88 9.84 1.96 7.55
N LYS A 89 8.88 1.59 8.41
CA LYS A 89 7.44 1.80 8.18
C LYS A 89 7.07 3.26 7.88
N LYS A 90 7.68 4.24 8.54
CA LYS A 90 7.36 5.67 8.31
C LYS A 90 7.70 6.08 6.88
N ASP A 91 8.80 5.59 6.34
CA ASP A 91 9.22 5.86 4.97
C ASP A 91 8.29 5.18 3.95
N LEU A 92 7.78 3.99 4.25
CA LEU A 92 6.72 3.34 3.45
C LEU A 92 5.47 4.23 3.37
N PHE A 93 5.03 4.79 4.49
CA PHE A 93 3.84 5.65 4.53
C PHE A 93 4.07 6.98 3.82
N ASN A 94 5.28 7.53 3.87
CA ASN A 94 5.64 8.73 3.12
C ASN A 94 5.59 8.45 1.61
N LEU A 95 6.18 7.34 1.16
CA LEU A 95 6.12 6.91 -0.23
C LEU A 95 4.67 6.75 -0.70
N ALA A 96 3.82 6.06 0.08
CA ALA A 96 2.41 5.89 -0.26
C ALA A 96 1.67 7.23 -0.43
N LYS A 97 1.94 8.22 0.44
CA LYS A 97 1.36 9.57 0.34
C LYS A 97 1.84 10.34 -0.89
N GLU A 98 3.09 10.15 -1.29
CA GLU A 98 3.63 10.75 -2.51
C GLU A 98 2.99 10.11 -3.75
N ILE A 99 2.88 8.78 -3.76
CA ILE A 99 2.26 8.03 -4.84
C ILE A 99 0.78 8.36 -5.01
N ALA A 100 0.03 8.49 -3.91
CA ALA A 100 -1.38 8.89 -3.93
C ALA A 100 -1.61 10.24 -4.65
N LYS A 101 -0.61 11.14 -4.61
CA LYS A 101 -0.67 12.48 -5.23
C LYS A 101 -0.24 12.50 -6.71
N LEU A 102 0.27 11.39 -7.24
CA LEU A 102 0.61 11.30 -8.66
C LEU A 102 -0.67 11.41 -9.51
N LYS A 103 -0.56 12.15 -10.61
CA LYS A 103 -1.65 12.31 -11.59
C LYS A 103 -1.68 11.16 -12.58
#